data_AF-A0A6N7PXG9-F1
#
_entry.id   AF-A0A6N7PXG9-F1
#
_cell.length_a   1.000
_cell.length_b   1.000
_cell.length_c   1.000
_cell.angle_alpha   90.00
_cell.angle_beta   90.00
_cell.angle_gamma   90.00
#
_symmetry.space_group_name_H-M   'P 1'
#
loop_
_entity.id
_entity.type
_entity.pdbx_description
1 polymer ?
#
loop_
_entity_poly.entity_id
_entity_poly.type
_entity_poly.pdbx_seq_one_letter_code
_entity_poly.pdbx_strand_id
1 'polypeptide(L)'
;MPHFVLRRLFEALDTTPGQEKAIAAAMEEMREVMAKHRGELRKSREDLARVMRSPSFDETVMGELFARHDAALEVMRKATVGSMAKVHEVLDERQRARLADLIEQGPGFWGGFGG
;
A
#
# COMPACT_ATOMS: atom_id res chain seq x y z
N MET A 1 -9.62 -0.09 -1.27
CA MET A 1 -9.75 -1.34 -2.04
C MET A 1 -11.19 -1.48 -2.52
N PRO A 2 -11.45 -2.07 -3.70
CA PRO A 2 -12.81 -2.47 -4.06
C PRO A 2 -13.29 -3.47 -3.00
N HIS A 3 -14.46 -3.24 -2.42
CA HIS A 3 -15.07 -4.13 -1.41
C HIS A 3 -15.09 -5.60 -1.84
N PHE A 4 -15.16 -5.84 -3.16
CA PHE A 4 -15.12 -7.14 -3.80
C PHE A 4 -13.82 -7.93 -3.57
N VAL A 5 -12.65 -7.27 -3.55
CA VAL A 5 -11.35 -7.94 -3.38
C VAL A 5 -11.19 -8.45 -1.94
N LEU A 6 -11.57 -7.63 -0.95
CA LEU A 6 -11.53 -8.04 0.46
C LEU A 6 -12.50 -9.18 0.73
N ARG A 7 -13.70 -9.12 0.14
CA ARG A 7 -14.67 -10.21 0.26
C ARG A 7 -14.11 -11.53 -0.30
N ARG A 8 -13.53 -11.51 -1.50
CA ARG A 8 -12.89 -12.70 -2.08
C ARG A 8 -11.72 -13.21 -1.22
N LEU A 9 -10.95 -12.32 -0.62
CA LEU A 9 -9.85 -12.68 0.28
C LEU A 9 -10.38 -13.43 1.51
N PHE A 10 -11.41 -12.89 2.16
CA PHE A 10 -12.03 -13.52 3.33
C PHE A 10 -12.63 -14.88 3.00
N GLU A 11 -13.34 -14.99 1.87
CA GLU A 11 -13.88 -16.27 1.38
C GLU A 11 -12.76 -17.28 1.08
N ALA A 12 -11.64 -16.85 0.49
CA ALA A 12 -10.52 -17.73 0.16
C ALA A 12 -9.71 -18.18 1.38
N LEU A 13 -9.71 -17.40 2.46
CA LEU A 13 -9.02 -17.69 3.71
C LEU A 13 -9.94 -18.34 4.76
N ASP A 14 -11.24 -18.45 4.50
CA ASP A 14 -12.21 -19.00 5.48
C ASP A 14 -12.09 -18.28 6.84
N THR A 15 -12.08 -16.95 6.80
CA THR A 15 -11.87 -16.11 7.99
C THR A 15 -13.09 -16.04 8.88
N THR A 16 -12.87 -15.95 10.19
CA THR A 16 -13.94 -15.64 11.15
C THR A 16 -14.28 -14.13 11.12
N PRO A 17 -15.49 -13.72 11.56
CA PRO A 17 -15.85 -12.30 11.61
C PRO A 17 -14.88 -11.43 12.43
N GLY A 18 -14.26 -12.01 13.47
CA GLY A 18 -13.24 -11.33 14.26
C GLY A 18 -11.96 -11.06 13.46
N GLN A 19 -11.52 -12.03 12.67
CA GLN A 19 -10.36 -11.90 11.79
C GLN A 19 -10.62 -10.88 10.67
N GLU A 20 -11.78 -10.93 10.04
CA GLU A 20 -12.18 -9.98 8.98
C GLU A 20 -12.11 -8.53 9.47
N LYS A 21 -12.63 -8.26 10.67
CA LYS A 21 -12.58 -6.92 11.28
C LYS A 21 -11.15 -6.44 11.49
N ALA A 22 -10.27 -7.30 12.00
CA ALA A 22 -8.87 -6.95 12.25
C ALA A 22 -8.09 -6.71 10.94
N ILE A 23 -8.30 -7.57 9.93
CA ILE A 23 -7.67 -7.42 8.61
C ILE A 23 -8.18 -6.15 7.91
N ALA A 24 -9.48 -5.87 7.98
CA ALA A 24 -10.06 -4.65 7.42
C ALA A 24 -9.46 -3.39 8.05
N ALA A 25 -9.28 -3.38 9.38
CA ALA A 25 -8.63 -2.27 10.07
C ALA A 25 -7.18 -2.08 9.60
N ALA A 26 -6.38 -3.16 9.53
CA ALA A 26 -5.01 -3.11 9.04
C ALA A 26 -4.91 -2.61 7.57
N MET A 27 -5.90 -2.95 6.75
CA MET A 27 -5.99 -2.49 5.35
C MET A 27 -6.42 -1.03 5.23
N GLU A 28 -7.28 -0.54 6.12
CA GLU A 28 -7.69 0.87 6.13
C GLU A 28 -6.53 1.78 6.56
N GLU A 29 -5.75 1.37 7.57
CA GLU A 29 -4.52 2.09 7.95
C GLU A 29 -3.54 2.23 6.77
N MET A 30 -3.32 1.15 6.00
CA MET A 30 -2.50 1.22 4.78
C MET A 30 -3.10 2.16 3.74
N ARG A 31 -4.43 2.13 3.57
CA ARG A 31 -5.13 3.00 2.62
C ARG A 31 -4.92 4.47 2.95
N GLU A 32 -4.99 4.85 4.22
CA GLU A 32 -4.74 6.22 4.67
C GLU A 32 -3.31 6.68 4.36
N VAL A 33 -2.32 5.81 4.61
CA VAL A 33 -0.91 6.08 4.27
C VAL A 33 -0.75 6.28 2.76
N MET A 34 -1.35 5.41 1.94
CA MET A 34 -1.30 5.52 0.48
C MET A 34 -2.03 6.76 -0.04
N ALA A 35 -3.14 7.17 0.58
CA ALA A 35 -3.87 8.37 0.22
C ALA A 35 -3.02 9.64 0.42
N LYS A 36 -2.28 9.72 1.53
CA LYS A 36 -1.32 10.80 1.78
C LYS A 36 -0.22 10.83 0.72
N HIS A 37 0.30 9.66 0.33
CA HIS A 37 1.35 9.57 -0.68
C HIS A 37 0.90 10.03 -2.08
N ARG A 38 -0.36 9.77 -2.46
CA ARG A 38 -0.93 10.30 -3.72
C ARG A 38 -0.92 11.84 -3.77
N GLY A 39 -1.15 12.49 -2.63
CA GLY A 39 -1.04 13.95 -2.51
C GLY A 39 0.38 14.45 -2.78
N GLU A 40 1.38 13.75 -2.24
CA GLU A 40 2.80 14.08 -2.45
C GLU A 40 3.26 13.85 -3.89
N LEU A 41 2.74 12.85 -4.60
CA LEU A 41 3.03 12.66 -6.03
C LEU A 41 2.57 13.85 -6.88
N ARG A 42 1.43 14.47 -6.56
CA ARG A 42 0.95 15.67 -7.25
C ARG A 42 1.90 16.84 -7.01
N LYS A 43 2.27 17.09 -5.75
CA LYS A 43 3.22 18.15 -5.38
C LYS A 43 4.59 17.94 -6.06
N SER A 44 5.08 16.71 -6.08
CA SER A 44 6.34 16.36 -6.75
C SER A 44 6.33 16.72 -8.24
N ARG A 45 5.20 16.48 -8.92
CA ARG A 45 5.04 16.89 -10.33
C ARG A 45 5.04 18.41 -10.50
N GLU A 46 4.41 19.14 -9.59
CA GLU A 46 4.41 20.61 -9.57
C GLU A 46 5.84 21.16 -9.34
N ASP A 47 6.58 20.57 -8.40
CA ASP A 47 7.96 20.93 -8.08
C ASP A 47 8.92 20.66 -9.25
N LEU A 48 8.82 19.49 -9.88
CA LEU A 48 9.59 19.18 -11.08
C LEU A 48 9.25 20.15 -12.22
N ALA A 49 7.97 20.45 -12.43
CA ALA A 49 7.55 21.40 -13.45
C ALA A 49 8.08 22.82 -13.17
N ARG A 50 8.19 23.22 -11.89
CA ARG A 50 8.81 24.48 -11.47
C ARG A 50 10.31 24.49 -11.77
N VAL A 51 11.04 23.46 -11.39
CA VAL A 51 12.50 23.35 -11.65
C VAL A 51 12.78 23.43 -13.15
N MET A 52 12.02 22.71 -13.97
CA MET A 52 12.21 22.68 -15.42
C MET A 52 11.86 24.00 -16.14
N ARG A 53 11.03 24.85 -15.51
CA ARG A 53 10.70 26.19 -16.03
C ARG A 53 11.63 27.29 -15.52
N SER A 54 12.47 26.98 -14.53
CA SER A 54 13.38 27.95 -13.94
C SER A 54 14.52 28.27 -14.92
N PRO A 55 15.00 29.54 -14.97
CA PRO A 55 16.18 29.90 -15.77
C PRO A 55 17.46 29.15 -15.38
N SER A 56 17.53 28.65 -14.16
CA SER A 56 18.62 27.80 -13.65
C SER A 56 18.05 26.63 -12.85
N PHE A 57 18.77 25.52 -12.85
CA PHE A 57 18.37 24.34 -12.09
C PHE A 57 18.42 24.64 -10.58
N ASP A 58 17.30 24.43 -9.89
CA ASP A 58 17.17 24.69 -8.46
C ASP A 58 17.39 23.39 -7.66
N GLU A 59 18.63 23.17 -7.23
CA GLU A 59 19.03 22.00 -6.45
C GLU A 59 18.36 21.95 -5.07
N THR A 60 17.96 23.11 -4.52
CA THR A 60 17.30 23.17 -3.20
C THR A 60 15.91 22.55 -3.30
N VAL A 61 15.14 22.92 -4.33
CA VAL A 61 13.82 22.33 -4.60
C VAL A 61 13.91 20.82 -4.83
N MET A 62 14.96 20.37 -5.54
CA MET A 62 15.18 18.94 -5.74
C MET A 62 15.52 18.21 -4.44
N GLY A 63 16.36 18.79 -3.58
CA GLY A 63 16.67 18.24 -2.26
C GLY A 63 15.43 18.10 -1.37
N GLU A 64 14.57 19.12 -1.33
CA GLU A 64 13.31 19.08 -0.58
C GLU A 64 12.31 18.04 -1.14
N LEU A 65 12.29 17.86 -2.46
CA LEU A 65 11.51 16.80 -3.09
C LEU A 65 11.99 15.43 -2.63
N PHE A 66 13.30 15.15 -2.72
CA PHE A 66 13.85 13.85 -2.33
C PHE A 66 13.64 13.56 -0.84
N ALA A 67 13.89 14.53 0.04
CA ALA A 67 13.67 14.35 1.48
C ALA A 67 12.22 13.98 1.82
N ARG A 68 11.22 14.58 1.14
CA ARG A 68 9.81 14.22 1.32
C ARG A 68 9.49 12.82 0.80
N HIS A 69 10.10 12.39 -0.31
CA HIS A 69 9.95 11.03 -0.83
C HIS A 69 10.54 10.00 0.12
N ASP A 70 11.75 10.23 0.64
CA ASP A 70 12.41 9.34 1.59
C ASP A 70 11.57 9.16 2.85
N ALA A 71 11.08 10.25 3.44
CA ALA A 71 10.19 10.20 4.59
C ALA A 71 8.89 9.43 4.29
N ALA A 72 8.30 9.64 3.10
CA ALA A 72 7.09 8.93 2.71
C ALA A 72 7.33 7.43 2.48
N LEU A 73 8.46 7.06 1.88
CA LEU A 73 8.88 5.67 1.71
C LEU A 73 9.13 4.98 3.05
N GLU A 74 9.71 5.69 4.02
CA GLU A 74 9.91 5.17 5.38
C GLU A 74 8.57 4.87 6.06
N VAL A 75 7.62 5.81 6.00
CA VAL A 75 6.27 5.62 6.56
C VAL A 75 5.55 4.46 5.87
N MET A 76 5.63 4.37 4.54
CA MET A 76 5.02 3.28 3.78
C MET A 76 5.61 1.92 4.19
N ARG A 77 6.94 1.81 4.29
CA ARG A 77 7.62 0.58 4.72
C ARG A 77 7.17 0.14 6.11
N LYS A 78 7.13 1.08 7.06
CA LYS A 78 6.67 0.82 8.44
C LYS A 78 5.21 0.34 8.46
N ALA A 79 4.33 0.99 7.70
CA ALA A 79 2.94 0.61 7.59
C ALA A 79 2.76 -0.79 6.97
N THR A 80 3.47 -1.10 5.88
CA THR A 80 3.42 -2.41 5.24
C THR A 80 3.85 -3.53 6.19
N VAL A 81 5.00 -3.37 6.86
CA VAL A 81 5.50 -4.37 7.82
C VAL A 81 4.53 -4.53 8.98
N GLY A 82 4.03 -3.43 9.54
CA GLY A 82 3.07 -3.45 10.64
C GLY A 82 1.76 -4.15 10.25
N SER A 83 1.21 -3.86 9.07
CA SER A 83 0.00 -4.52 8.60
C SER A 83 0.21 -6.00 8.30
N MET A 84 1.36 -6.39 7.74
CA MET A 84 1.70 -7.82 7.56
C MET A 84 1.80 -8.56 8.89
N ALA A 85 2.43 -7.95 9.90
CA ALA A 85 2.51 -8.53 11.24
C ALA A 85 1.13 -8.73 11.86
N LYS A 86 0.27 -7.69 11.83
CA LYS A 86 -1.11 -7.77 12.34
C LYS A 86 -1.93 -8.88 11.65
N VAL A 87 -1.85 -8.96 10.32
CA VAL A 87 -2.54 -10.01 9.55
C VAL A 87 -2.00 -11.40 9.93
N HIS A 88 -0.68 -11.54 10.02
CA HIS A 88 -0.03 -12.80 10.40
C HIS A 88 -0.43 -13.25 11.81
N GLU A 89 -0.51 -12.35 12.79
CA GLU A 89 -0.89 -12.67 14.17
C GLU A 89 -2.35 -13.16 14.31
N VAL A 90 -3.24 -12.62 13.47
CA VAL A 90 -4.68 -12.89 13.54
C VAL A 90 -5.06 -14.19 12.81
N LEU A 91 -4.27 -14.59 11.81
CA LEU A 91 -4.51 -15.78 11.00
C LEU A 91 -3.88 -17.03 11.64
N ASP A 92 -4.58 -18.15 11.54
CA ASP A 92 -4.01 -19.45 11.92
C ASP A 92 -2.95 -19.93 10.90
N GLU A 93 -2.30 -21.06 11.18
CA GLU A 93 -1.27 -21.64 10.31
C GLU A 93 -1.78 -21.98 8.90
N ARG A 94 -2.97 -22.58 8.79
CA ARG A 94 -3.57 -22.96 7.50
C ARG A 94 -3.89 -21.71 6.68
N GLN A 95 -4.45 -20.69 7.33
CA GLN A 95 -4.81 -19.44 6.71
C GLN A 95 -3.58 -18.65 6.25
N ARG A 96 -2.49 -18.64 7.05
CA ARG A 96 -1.23 -18.02 6.66
C ARG A 96 -0.59 -18.71 5.44
N ALA A 97 -0.58 -20.03 5.41
CA ALA A 97 -0.10 -20.78 4.25
C ALA A 97 -0.92 -20.44 2.99
N ARG A 98 -2.25 -20.41 3.12
CA ARG A 98 -3.13 -20.04 2.01
C ARG A 98 -2.91 -18.61 1.55
N LEU A 99 -2.72 -17.67 2.48
CA LEU A 99 -2.40 -16.28 2.14
C LEU A 99 -1.06 -16.18 1.40
N ALA A 100 -0.05 -16.96 1.79
CA ALA A 100 1.23 -17.00 1.09
C ALA A 100 1.06 -17.48 -0.37
N ASP A 101 0.34 -18.58 -0.59
CA ASP A 101 0.06 -19.08 -1.95
C ASP A 101 -0.60 -18.00 -2.82
N LEU A 102 -1.54 -17.26 -2.24
CA LEU A 102 -2.28 -16.20 -2.93
C LEU A 102 -1.41 -14.99 -3.27
N ILE A 103 -0.41 -14.70 -2.43
CA ILE A 103 0.58 -13.64 -2.68
C ILE A 103 1.51 -14.06 -3.82
N GLU A 104 1.98 -15.30 -3.82
CA GLU A 104 2.87 -15.85 -4.86
C GLU A 104 2.20 -15.87 -6.24
N GLN A 105 0.90 -16.20 -6.29
CA GLN A 105 0.11 -16.20 -7.54
C GLN A 105 -0.11 -14.79 -8.10
N GLY A 106 0.01 -13.76 -7.27
CA GLY A 106 -0.08 -12.36 -7.68
C GLY A 106 -1.46 -11.91 -8.17
N PRO A 107 -1.55 -10.71 -8.77
CA PRO A 107 -2.83 -10.06 -9.12
C PRO A 107 -3.69 -10.82 -10.13
N GLY A 108 -3.08 -11.67 -10.98
CA GLY A 108 -3.78 -12.44 -12.02
C GLY A 108 -4.82 -13.43 -11.47
N PHE A 109 -4.66 -13.86 -10.22
CA PHE A 109 -5.60 -14.77 -9.54
C PHE A 109 -6.92 -14.09 -9.11
N TRP A 110 -6.89 -12.78 -8.84
CA TRP A 110 -7.97 -12.09 -8.14
C TRP A 110 -9.00 -11.39 -9.05
N GLY A 111 -8.65 -11.17 -10.31
CA GLY A 111 -9.49 -10.55 -11.33
C GLY A 111 -8.64 -10.26 -12.57
N GLY A 112 -8.93 -10.97 -13.66
CA GLY A 112 -8.14 -10.94 -14.89
C GLY A 112 -7.73 -9.54 -15.34
N PHE A 113 -6.42 -9.32 -15.39
CA PHE A 113 -5.79 -8.36 -16.30
C PHE A 113 -5.11 -9.15 -17.40
N GLY A 114 -5.91 -9.57 -18.38
CA GLY A 114 -5.48 -9.81 -19.74
C GLY A 114 -6.13 -8.73 -20.61
N GLY A 115 -5.31 -7.81 -21.13
CA GLY A 115 -5.73 -6.65 -21.92
C GLY A 115 -5.12 -5.35 -21.42
#